data_AF-A0A9X1VGC5-F1
#
_entry.id   AF-A0A9X1VGC5-F1
#
_cell.length_a   1.000
_cell.length_b   1.000
_cell.length_c   1.000
_cell.angle_alpha   90.00
_cell.angle_beta   90.00
_cell.angle_gamma   90.00
#
_symmetry.space_group_name_H-M   'P 1'
#
loop_
_entity.id
_entity.type
_entity.pdbx_description
1 polymer ?
#
loop_
_entity_poly.entity_id
_entity_poly.type
_entity_poly.pdbx_seq_one_letter_code
_entity_poly.pdbx_strand_id
1 'polypeptide(L)'
;MRFNFFSRNTAPTVNHEGAPAFMLTPQVELYAAVATAALSDQFYEAADTRLQRLRDLVAKNEPLFVAQLAVYARESLHLRSVPLVLCVELARLHRGDSLVSRLVARVVQRPDEITELLAFYAQANARSGTKILNRLSKQLQKGLALSFNRFDGYQLAKYDRDGAVRLRDALFLVHPQAKDEAQQALFDQLVRGELPTPYTWETELSAVGQGTYATDEDRQTAVRQTWETLIGSGKLGYMALLRNLRNILEANVSDQTMERVCDILADRFAVARSKQLPFRFLAAYREVKALPSGHVAGVLAALETAIAHSAVNLRGFGPDTRVVVACDVSSSMQKAISARSKVLLYDVSLVLGMLLQSRCQNVITGMFGDTWKRISMARGPVLRNVEEFYQREGEVGYSTNGHLVIKDLRMRAEAVDKVMIFTDVQLWNSTGDGGTLAQEWAQYRRVVAPNARLYLFDLAGHGTVPLEVRPETGVALIAGWSDKVFDVLSALDNGGSALTEIEKIEL
;
A
#
# COMPACT_ATOMS: atom_id res chain seq x y z
N MET A 1 -13.60 14.09 25.43
CA MET A 1 -14.93 13.94 24.81
C MET A 1 -14.98 12.57 24.14
N ARG A 2 -16.01 11.76 24.40
CA ARG A 2 -16.22 10.46 23.71
C ARG A 2 -16.92 10.76 22.39
N PHE A 3 -16.20 10.67 21.28
CA PHE A 3 -16.78 10.92 19.96
C PHE A 3 -17.59 9.69 19.53
N ASN A 4 -18.89 9.90 19.28
CA ASN A 4 -19.78 8.90 18.72
C ASN A 4 -19.29 8.55 17.31
N PHE A 5 -19.04 7.27 17.07
CA PHE A 5 -18.44 6.75 15.84
C PHE A 5 -19.38 6.71 14.63
N PHE A 6 -20.63 7.20 14.68
CA PHE A 6 -21.57 7.16 13.55
C PHE A 6 -22.66 8.25 13.57
N SER A 7 -23.12 8.61 12.37
CA SER A 7 -24.40 9.28 12.13
C SER A 7 -25.55 8.26 12.25
N ARG A 8 -26.61 8.58 13.02
CA ARG A 8 -27.87 7.80 13.03
C ARG A 8 -28.58 8.02 11.70
N ASN A 9 -28.23 7.26 10.66
CA ASN A 9 -29.06 7.18 9.46
C ASN A 9 -29.94 5.92 9.54
N THR A 10 -31.25 6.13 9.55
CA THR A 10 -32.30 5.10 9.66
C THR A 10 -32.67 4.46 8.31
N ALA A 11 -31.98 4.80 7.22
CA ALA A 11 -32.23 4.22 5.90
C ALA A 11 -31.45 2.90 5.72
N PRO A 12 -32.08 1.82 5.21
CA PRO A 12 -31.39 0.58 4.91
C PRO A 12 -30.33 0.84 3.84
N THR A 13 -29.06 0.71 4.22
CA THR A 13 -27.94 0.74 3.28
C THR A 13 -27.61 -0.69 2.88
N VAL A 14 -27.32 -0.92 1.61
CA VAL A 14 -26.90 -2.22 1.09
C VAL A 14 -25.50 -2.13 0.47
N ASN A 15 -24.77 -3.24 0.48
CA ASN A 15 -23.52 -3.37 -0.26
C ASN A 15 -23.78 -3.62 -1.76
N HIS A 16 -22.73 -3.82 -2.56
CA HIS A 16 -22.87 -4.05 -4.01
C HIS A 16 -23.59 -5.37 -4.34
N GLU A 17 -23.60 -6.31 -3.40
CA GLU A 17 -24.30 -7.61 -3.49
C GLU A 17 -25.73 -7.55 -2.91
N GLY A 18 -26.23 -6.36 -2.56
CA GLY A 18 -27.59 -6.17 -2.03
C GLY A 18 -27.79 -6.60 -0.57
N ALA A 19 -26.72 -6.99 0.14
CA ALA A 19 -26.79 -7.38 1.55
C ALA A 19 -26.82 -6.15 2.49
N PRO A 20 -27.48 -6.24 3.67
CA PRO A 20 -27.50 -5.15 4.64
C PRO A 20 -26.09 -4.70 5.03
N ALA A 21 -25.84 -3.40 5.00
CA ALA A 21 -24.56 -2.79 5.33
C ALA A 21 -24.74 -1.51 6.16
N PHE A 22 -23.66 -1.08 6.80
CA PHE A 22 -23.58 0.14 7.59
C PHE A 22 -22.67 1.14 6.91
N MET A 23 -23.07 2.43 6.96
CA MET A 23 -22.26 3.53 6.46
C MET A 23 -21.17 3.90 7.46
N LEU A 24 -19.96 4.14 6.95
CA LEU A 24 -18.87 4.69 7.74
C LEU A 24 -19.07 6.19 7.99
N THR A 25 -18.53 6.72 9.09
CA THR A 25 -18.38 8.18 9.22
C THR A 25 -17.48 8.73 8.12
N PRO A 26 -17.64 10.02 7.74
CA PRO A 26 -16.75 10.64 6.77
C PRO A 26 -15.25 10.48 7.07
N GLN A 27 -14.85 10.49 8.35
CA GLN A 27 -13.45 10.32 8.76
C GLN A 27 -12.93 8.91 8.50
N VAL A 28 -13.65 7.89 8.97
CA VAL A 28 -13.28 6.48 8.75
C VAL A 28 -13.36 6.11 7.28
N GLU A 29 -14.37 6.62 6.57
CA GLU A 29 -14.52 6.39 5.12
C GLU A 29 -13.36 7.01 4.33
N LEU A 30 -12.96 8.24 4.66
CA LEU A 30 -11.81 8.89 4.03
C LEU A 30 -10.52 8.13 4.33
N TYR A 31 -10.30 7.70 5.59
CA TYR A 31 -9.15 6.86 5.95
C TYR A 31 -9.13 5.57 5.13
N ALA A 32 -10.24 4.84 5.04
CA ALA A 32 -10.32 3.59 4.30
C ALA A 32 -10.04 3.80 2.81
N ALA A 33 -10.69 4.80 2.19
CA ALA A 33 -10.50 5.14 0.78
C ALA A 33 -9.05 5.55 0.46
N VAL A 34 -8.38 6.24 1.39
CA VAL A 34 -6.97 6.63 1.25
C VAL A 34 -6.04 5.44 1.43
N ALA A 35 -6.28 4.60 2.45
CA ALA A 35 -5.43 3.46 2.76
C ALA A 35 -5.48 2.35 1.69
N THR A 36 -6.58 2.23 0.97
CA THR A 36 -6.78 1.28 -0.15
C THR A 36 -6.67 1.95 -1.52
N ALA A 37 -6.24 3.21 -1.59
CA ALA A 37 -6.04 3.89 -2.87
C ALA A 37 -4.96 3.19 -3.70
N ALA A 38 -5.22 3.02 -4.99
CA ALA A 38 -4.31 2.33 -5.88
C ALA A 38 -2.93 3.00 -5.95
N LEU A 39 -1.89 2.17 -6.01
CA LEU A 39 -0.47 2.57 -6.06
C LEU A 39 -0.03 2.98 -7.48
N SER A 40 -0.92 3.61 -8.26
CA SER A 40 -0.63 3.98 -9.65
C SER A 40 -0.22 5.45 -9.76
N ASP A 41 0.81 5.72 -10.54
CA ASP A 41 1.26 7.08 -10.93
C ASP A 41 0.17 7.86 -11.68
N GLN A 42 -0.84 7.16 -12.21
CA GLN A 42 -1.95 7.73 -12.97
C GLN A 42 -3.28 7.64 -12.22
N PHE A 43 -3.25 7.52 -10.89
CA PHE A 43 -4.44 7.37 -10.05
C PHE A 43 -5.54 8.42 -10.35
N TYR A 44 -5.14 9.59 -10.81
CA TYR A 44 -6.02 10.71 -11.09
C TYR A 44 -6.39 10.89 -12.57
N GLU A 45 -5.73 10.22 -13.52
CA GLU A 45 -5.88 10.53 -14.97
C GLU A 45 -7.21 10.05 -15.58
N ALA A 46 -7.89 9.09 -14.94
CA ALA A 46 -9.22 8.66 -15.35
C ALA A 46 -10.31 9.50 -14.66
N ALA A 47 -11.44 9.72 -15.34
CA ALA A 47 -12.68 10.25 -14.75
C ALA A 47 -13.28 9.21 -13.77
N ASP A 48 -12.56 8.95 -12.69
CA ASP A 48 -12.83 7.84 -11.78
C ASP A 48 -13.81 8.29 -10.69
N THR A 49 -14.91 7.57 -10.57
CA THR A 49 -15.84 7.60 -9.43
C THR A 49 -15.12 7.64 -8.07
N ARG A 50 -13.95 7.00 -7.95
CA ARG A 50 -13.12 7.01 -6.74
C ARG A 50 -12.53 8.38 -6.42
N LEU A 51 -12.04 9.11 -7.42
CA LEU A 51 -11.48 10.44 -7.23
C LEU A 51 -12.58 11.42 -6.82
N GLN A 52 -13.75 11.34 -7.45
CA GLN A 52 -14.90 12.16 -7.06
C GLN A 52 -15.34 11.86 -5.62
N ARG A 53 -15.37 10.57 -5.24
CA ARG A 53 -15.66 10.16 -3.86
C ARG A 53 -14.64 10.70 -2.86
N LEU A 54 -13.34 10.64 -3.16
CA LEU A 54 -12.29 11.23 -2.32
C LEU A 54 -12.49 12.74 -2.15
N ARG A 55 -12.81 13.46 -3.23
CA ARG A 55 -13.11 14.89 -3.19
C ARG A 55 -14.30 15.21 -2.29
N ASP A 56 -15.39 14.45 -2.42
CA ASP A 56 -16.59 14.63 -1.59
C ASP A 56 -16.29 14.33 -0.12
N LEU A 57 -15.45 13.34 0.16
CA LEU A 57 -15.02 13.01 1.53
C LEU A 57 -14.09 14.08 2.11
N VAL A 58 -13.17 14.63 1.34
CA VAL A 58 -12.33 15.77 1.77
C VAL A 58 -13.20 16.96 2.18
N ALA A 59 -14.28 17.24 1.45
CA ALA A 59 -15.21 18.32 1.79
C ALA A 59 -16.07 18.07 3.04
N LYS A 60 -16.21 16.80 3.47
CA LYS A 60 -17.01 16.39 4.65
C LYS A 60 -16.19 16.27 5.93
N ASN A 61 -14.88 16.52 5.87
CA ASN A 61 -13.96 16.32 6.99
C ASN A 61 -13.26 17.62 7.37
N GLU A 62 -12.85 17.72 8.64
CA GLU A 62 -12.09 18.87 9.14
C GLU A 62 -10.75 19.02 8.41
N PRO A 63 -10.38 20.24 7.97
CA PRO A 63 -9.13 20.49 7.22
C PRO A 63 -7.87 19.93 7.88
N LEU A 64 -7.78 20.04 9.21
CA LEU A 64 -6.65 19.53 9.98
C LEU A 64 -6.55 18.01 9.88
N PHE A 65 -7.67 17.29 10.02
CA PHE A 65 -7.70 15.84 9.90
C PHE A 65 -7.28 15.38 8.49
N VAL A 66 -7.76 16.05 7.44
CA VAL A 66 -7.36 15.74 6.05
C VAL A 66 -5.85 15.89 5.88
N ALA A 67 -5.27 16.95 6.43
CA ALA A 67 -3.83 17.18 6.38
C ALA A 67 -3.04 16.12 7.18
N GLN A 68 -3.49 15.76 8.38
CA GLN A 68 -2.89 14.70 9.18
C GLN A 68 -2.94 13.34 8.47
N LEU A 69 -4.09 13.00 7.86
CA LEU A 69 -4.26 11.77 7.10
C LEU A 69 -3.34 11.72 5.87
N ALA A 70 -3.15 12.84 5.18
CA ALA A 70 -2.23 12.91 4.04
C ALA A 70 -0.77 12.65 4.48
N VAL A 71 -0.36 13.20 5.63
CA VAL A 71 0.95 12.90 6.23
C VAL A 71 1.05 11.43 6.64
N TYR A 72 0.02 10.90 7.33
CA TYR A 72 -0.03 9.48 7.72
C TYR A 72 0.10 8.55 6.51
N ALA A 73 -0.65 8.83 5.45
CA ALA A 73 -0.61 8.05 4.22
C ALA A 73 0.79 8.07 3.57
N ARG A 74 1.48 9.22 3.62
CA ARG A 74 2.83 9.36 3.06
C ARG A 74 3.90 8.68 3.91
N GLU A 75 3.90 8.95 5.21
CA GLU A 75 4.99 8.61 6.11
C GLU A 75 4.83 7.23 6.75
N SER A 76 3.60 6.82 7.02
CA SER A 76 3.30 5.53 7.66
C SER A 76 2.90 4.49 6.62
N LEU A 77 1.88 4.75 5.80
CA LEU A 77 1.42 3.78 4.80
C LEU A 77 2.31 3.72 3.55
N HIS A 78 3.27 4.63 3.42
CA HIS A 78 4.20 4.75 2.30
C HIS A 78 3.52 4.89 0.93
N LEU A 79 2.29 5.43 0.92
CA LEU A 79 1.56 5.78 -0.28
C LEU A 79 2.15 7.06 -0.88
N ARG A 80 2.03 7.19 -2.21
CA ARG A 80 2.63 8.31 -2.93
C ARG A 80 1.62 9.26 -3.55
N SER A 81 0.76 8.76 -4.42
CA SER A 81 -0.09 9.61 -5.25
C SER A 81 -1.30 10.15 -4.49
N VAL A 82 -1.94 9.34 -3.65
CA VAL A 82 -3.14 9.77 -2.89
C VAL A 82 -2.86 10.91 -1.89
N PRO A 83 -1.73 10.98 -1.15
CA PRO A 83 -1.41 12.17 -0.35
C PRO A 83 -1.35 13.48 -1.16
N LEU A 84 -0.87 13.44 -2.41
CA LEU A 84 -0.80 14.61 -3.29
C LEU A 84 -2.21 15.05 -3.72
N VAL A 85 -3.09 14.08 -3.98
CA VAL A 85 -4.51 14.34 -4.24
C VAL A 85 -5.15 15.07 -3.07
N LEU A 86 -4.94 14.59 -1.84
CA LEU A 86 -5.45 15.25 -0.64
C LEU A 86 -4.89 16.67 -0.49
N CYS A 87 -3.60 16.89 -0.78
CA CYS A 87 -3.01 18.24 -0.74
C CYS A 87 -3.72 19.21 -1.69
N VAL A 88 -3.97 18.78 -2.94
CA VAL A 88 -4.61 19.62 -3.95
C VAL A 88 -6.09 19.84 -3.66
N GLU A 89 -6.83 18.80 -3.28
CA GLU A 89 -8.26 18.92 -2.95
C GLU A 89 -8.46 19.79 -1.69
N LEU A 90 -7.62 19.64 -0.67
CA LEU A 90 -7.65 20.51 0.51
C LEU A 90 -7.31 21.97 0.14
N ALA A 91 -6.35 22.21 -0.77
CA ALA A 91 -6.00 23.55 -1.23
C ALA A 91 -7.13 24.28 -1.97
N ARG A 92 -8.13 23.55 -2.49
CA ARG A 92 -9.31 24.12 -3.15
C ARG A 92 -10.34 24.64 -2.14
N LEU A 93 -10.40 24.01 -0.96
CA LEU A 93 -11.39 24.30 0.08
C LEU A 93 -10.85 25.22 1.18
N HIS A 94 -9.61 25.01 1.60
CA HIS A 94 -9.04 25.65 2.79
C HIS A 94 -8.22 26.92 2.46
N ARG A 95 -8.48 28.00 3.20
CA ARG A 95 -7.81 29.31 3.04
C ARG A 95 -7.64 29.97 4.40
N GLY A 96 -6.72 30.94 4.48
CA GLY A 96 -6.60 31.84 5.64
C GLY A 96 -5.45 31.52 6.61
N ASP A 97 -4.71 30.42 6.41
CA ASP A 97 -3.55 30.07 7.24
C ASP A 97 -2.43 29.37 6.43
N SER A 98 -1.47 28.75 7.13
CA SER A 98 -0.32 28.05 6.55
C SER A 98 -0.49 26.54 6.44
N LEU A 99 -1.66 25.97 6.78
CA LEU A 99 -1.90 24.53 6.90
C LEU A 99 -1.49 23.77 5.64
N VAL A 100 -1.99 24.16 4.48
CA VAL A 100 -1.70 23.48 3.21
C VAL A 100 -0.23 23.65 2.82
N SER A 101 0.38 24.80 3.12
CA SER A 101 1.80 25.02 2.80
C SER A 101 2.73 24.12 3.61
N ARG A 102 2.44 23.92 4.92
CA ARG A 102 3.18 22.99 5.78
C ARG A 102 2.95 21.55 5.35
N LEU A 103 1.69 21.21 5.06
CA LEU A 103 1.31 19.89 4.56
C LEU A 103 2.09 19.52 3.29
N VAL A 104 2.05 20.36 2.25
CA VAL A 104 2.74 20.09 0.98
C VAL A 104 4.25 19.95 1.20
N ALA A 105 4.84 20.82 2.01
CA ALA A 105 6.26 20.75 2.35
C ALA A 105 6.65 19.45 3.06
N ARG A 106 5.72 18.78 3.75
CA ARG A 106 5.98 17.50 4.43
C ARG A 106 5.68 16.28 3.56
N VAL A 107 4.58 16.33 2.80
CA VAL A 107 4.10 15.21 1.97
C VAL A 107 4.97 14.99 0.75
N VAL A 108 5.37 16.07 0.05
CA VAL A 108 6.31 15.94 -1.07
C VAL A 108 7.63 15.46 -0.49
N GLN A 109 8.19 14.38 -1.01
CA GLN A 109 9.44 13.79 -0.54
C GLN A 109 10.35 13.36 -1.71
N ARG A 110 9.87 13.47 -2.96
CA ARG A 110 10.66 13.25 -4.16
C ARG A 110 10.43 14.36 -5.20
N PRO A 111 11.39 14.63 -6.10
CA PRO A 111 11.21 15.66 -7.12
C PRO A 111 10.04 15.39 -8.08
N ASP A 112 9.84 14.16 -8.53
CA ASP A 112 8.68 13.78 -9.38
C ASP A 112 7.33 14.08 -8.68
N GLU A 113 7.37 14.08 -7.33
CA GLU A 113 6.41 14.62 -6.36
C GLU A 113 5.75 15.93 -6.81
N ILE A 114 6.60 16.87 -7.20
CA ILE A 114 6.25 18.26 -7.53
C ILE A 114 5.48 18.31 -8.85
N THR A 115 6.03 17.65 -9.87
CA THR A 115 5.44 17.64 -11.22
C THR A 115 4.10 16.91 -11.24
N GLU A 116 3.98 15.82 -10.47
CA GLU A 116 2.74 15.06 -10.31
C GLU A 116 1.66 15.91 -9.62
N LEU A 117 2.00 16.58 -8.52
CA LEU A 117 1.08 17.46 -7.81
C LEU A 117 0.58 18.60 -8.72
N LEU A 118 1.47 19.22 -9.49
CA LEU A 118 1.12 20.29 -10.43
C LEU A 118 0.25 19.79 -11.59
N ALA A 119 0.55 18.61 -12.16
CA ALA A 119 -0.27 17.98 -13.17
C ALA A 119 -1.68 17.71 -12.64
N PHE A 120 -1.79 17.12 -11.45
CA PHE A 120 -3.07 16.90 -10.80
C PHE A 120 -3.80 18.22 -10.47
N TYR A 121 -3.09 19.26 -10.03
CA TYR A 121 -3.68 20.58 -9.79
C TYR A 121 -4.31 21.17 -11.05
N ALA A 122 -3.66 21.05 -12.21
CA ALA A 122 -4.22 21.49 -13.48
C ALA A 122 -5.51 20.75 -13.81
N GLN A 123 -5.50 19.41 -13.67
CA GLN A 123 -6.67 18.59 -13.94
C GLN A 123 -7.83 18.85 -12.96
N ALA A 124 -7.57 18.88 -11.65
CA ALA A 124 -8.58 19.08 -10.61
C ALA A 124 -9.29 20.43 -10.69
N ASN A 125 -8.63 21.42 -11.31
CA ASN A 125 -9.18 22.75 -11.56
C ASN A 125 -9.63 22.95 -13.03
N ALA A 126 -9.78 21.86 -13.79
CA ALA A 126 -10.23 21.85 -15.19
C ALA A 126 -9.48 22.85 -16.09
N ARG A 127 -8.15 22.94 -15.90
CA ARG A 127 -7.32 23.94 -16.58
C ARG A 127 -6.85 23.42 -17.92
N SER A 128 -7.09 24.20 -18.97
CA SER A 128 -6.73 23.88 -20.35
C SER A 128 -6.04 25.08 -21.03
N GLY A 129 -5.48 24.86 -22.22
CA GLY A 129 -4.78 25.87 -23.02
C GLY A 129 -3.30 26.03 -22.66
N THR A 130 -2.64 27.05 -23.20
CA THR A 130 -1.16 27.20 -23.13
C THR A 130 -0.62 27.52 -21.74
N LYS A 131 -1.44 28.12 -20.85
CA LYS A 131 -1.02 28.57 -19.50
C LYS A 131 -1.75 27.80 -18.40
N ILE A 132 -1.71 26.47 -18.46
CA ILE A 132 -2.43 25.56 -17.55
C ILE A 132 -2.19 25.82 -16.05
N LEU A 133 -1.10 26.46 -15.64
CA LEU A 133 -0.74 26.64 -14.23
C LEU A 133 -0.67 28.11 -13.75
N ASN A 134 -1.08 29.10 -14.55
CA ASN A 134 -0.91 30.53 -14.25
C ASN A 134 -1.66 31.10 -13.02
N ARG A 135 -2.44 30.28 -12.29
CA ARG A 135 -3.15 30.68 -11.07
C ARG A 135 -2.98 29.60 -10.00
N LEU A 136 -1.74 29.28 -9.64
CA LEU A 136 -1.44 28.31 -8.59
C LEU A 136 -1.85 28.88 -7.22
N SER A 137 -2.42 28.04 -6.35
CA SER A 137 -2.68 28.41 -4.96
C SER A 137 -1.38 28.87 -4.28
N LYS A 138 -1.41 30.02 -3.59
CA LYS A 138 -0.24 30.55 -2.89
C LYS A 138 0.28 29.60 -1.80
N GLN A 139 -0.61 28.82 -1.19
CA GLN A 139 -0.22 27.80 -0.21
C GLN A 139 0.53 26.64 -0.87
N LEU A 140 0.03 26.12 -2.01
CA LEU A 140 0.72 25.10 -2.79
C LEU A 140 2.07 25.62 -3.28
N GLN A 141 2.11 26.83 -3.85
CA GLN A 141 3.34 27.48 -4.29
C GLN A 141 4.38 27.53 -3.16
N LYS A 142 4.00 28.01 -1.97
CA LYS A 142 4.88 28.09 -0.81
C LYS A 142 5.38 26.71 -0.36
N GLY A 143 4.50 25.71 -0.29
CA GLY A 143 4.90 24.35 0.13
C GLY A 143 5.83 23.65 -0.88
N LEU A 144 5.59 23.84 -2.18
CA LEU A 144 6.50 23.34 -3.22
C LEU A 144 7.85 24.06 -3.19
N ALA A 145 7.86 25.37 -2.91
CA ALA A 145 9.09 26.15 -2.80
C ALA A 145 9.99 25.64 -1.66
N LEU A 146 9.38 25.30 -0.52
CA LEU A 146 10.08 24.65 0.60
C LEU A 146 10.58 23.26 0.21
N SER A 147 9.85 22.54 -0.64
CA SER A 147 10.21 21.19 -1.05
C SER A 147 11.43 21.15 -1.96
N PHE A 148 11.57 22.07 -2.91
CA PHE A 148 12.72 22.16 -3.82
C PHE A 148 14.06 22.22 -3.08
N ASN A 149 14.12 22.91 -1.94
CA ASN A 149 15.33 23.07 -1.14
C ASN A 149 15.80 21.79 -0.43
N ARG A 150 15.03 20.69 -0.49
CA ARG A 150 15.40 19.40 0.12
C ARG A 150 16.09 18.45 -0.86
N PHE A 151 16.06 18.74 -2.15
CA PHE A 151 16.55 17.82 -3.18
C PHE A 151 17.98 18.13 -3.61
N ASP A 152 18.78 17.07 -3.71
CA ASP A 152 20.13 17.13 -4.25
C ASP A 152 20.15 16.98 -5.78
N GLY A 153 21.33 17.16 -6.39
CA GLY A 153 21.48 17.11 -7.84
C GLY A 153 21.24 15.74 -8.44
N TYR A 154 21.53 14.65 -7.71
CA TYR A 154 21.24 13.30 -8.19
C TYR A 154 19.74 13.05 -8.25
N GLN A 155 19.00 13.46 -7.22
CA GLN A 155 17.54 13.34 -7.19
C GLN A 155 16.91 14.16 -8.31
N LEU A 156 17.29 15.43 -8.48
CA LEU A 156 16.77 16.26 -9.56
C LEU A 156 17.06 15.64 -10.93
N ALA A 157 18.29 15.18 -11.18
CA ALA A 157 18.64 14.53 -12.45
C ALA A 157 17.89 13.23 -12.71
N LYS A 158 17.72 12.39 -11.68
CA LYS A 158 17.04 11.09 -11.77
C LYS A 158 15.56 11.24 -12.17
N TYR A 159 14.92 12.27 -11.66
CA TYR A 159 13.48 12.51 -11.79
C TYR A 159 13.15 13.62 -12.80
N ASP A 160 14.13 14.28 -13.41
CA ASP A 160 13.92 15.16 -14.55
C ASP A 160 13.60 14.31 -15.78
N ARG A 161 12.30 14.04 -15.95
CA ARG A 161 11.74 13.21 -17.02
C ARG A 161 10.73 14.02 -17.81
N ASP A 162 10.59 13.65 -19.07
CA ASP A 162 9.54 14.20 -19.92
C ASP A 162 8.17 13.77 -19.39
N GLY A 163 7.28 14.75 -19.18
CA GLY A 163 5.95 14.54 -18.63
C GLY A 163 5.06 15.76 -18.86
N ALA A 164 3.84 15.75 -18.30
CA ALA A 164 2.89 16.85 -18.44
C ALA A 164 3.40 18.18 -17.85
N VAL A 165 4.27 18.09 -16.84
CA VAL A 165 4.98 19.22 -16.23
C VAL A 165 6.44 18.78 -16.06
N ARG A 166 7.40 19.55 -16.57
CA ARG A 166 8.83 19.30 -16.32
C ARG A 166 9.29 19.96 -15.02
N LEU A 167 10.35 19.42 -14.40
CA LEU A 167 10.91 20.00 -13.16
C LEU A 167 11.37 21.45 -13.36
N ARG A 168 11.97 21.75 -14.51
CA ARG A 168 12.35 23.12 -14.89
C ARG A 168 11.15 24.08 -14.89
N ASP A 169 10.03 23.67 -15.49
CA ASP A 169 8.83 24.50 -15.57
C ASP A 169 8.20 24.68 -14.18
N ALA A 170 8.24 23.64 -13.36
CA ALA A 170 7.82 23.70 -11.96
C ALA A 170 8.68 24.68 -11.15
N LEU A 171 10.00 24.70 -11.36
CA LEU A 171 10.92 25.64 -10.72
C LEU A 171 10.56 27.09 -11.07
N PHE A 172 10.32 27.38 -12.35
CA PHE A 172 9.89 28.70 -12.80
C PHE A 172 8.52 29.09 -12.26
N LEU A 173 7.58 28.16 -12.13
CA LEU A 173 6.25 28.45 -11.60
C LEU A 173 6.27 28.72 -10.08
N VAL A 174 7.06 27.94 -9.36
CA VAL A 174 7.07 27.95 -7.90
C VAL A 174 7.91 29.10 -7.36
N HIS A 175 8.99 29.47 -8.06
CA HIS A 175 9.96 30.47 -7.64
C HIS A 175 10.55 30.20 -6.24
N PRO A 176 11.19 29.02 -6.02
CA PRO A 176 11.84 28.76 -4.74
C PRO A 176 13.00 29.72 -4.52
N GLN A 177 13.09 30.29 -3.32
CA GLN A 177 14.31 30.93 -2.86
C GLN A 177 15.29 29.85 -2.43
N ALA A 178 16.47 29.81 -3.04
CA ALA A 178 17.53 28.88 -2.65
C ALA A 178 17.95 29.11 -1.19
N LYS A 179 18.16 28.01 -0.46
CA LYS A 179 18.61 28.06 0.94
C LYS A 179 20.07 28.50 1.10
N ASP A 180 20.89 28.28 0.07
CA ASP A 180 22.31 28.59 0.01
C ASP A 180 22.78 28.72 -1.45
N GLU A 181 24.02 29.16 -1.65
CA GLU A 181 24.64 29.33 -2.98
C GLU A 181 24.76 28.01 -3.75
N ALA A 182 24.99 26.89 -3.06
CA ALA A 182 25.11 25.58 -3.69
C ALA A 182 23.76 25.13 -4.29
N GLN A 183 22.66 25.36 -3.57
CA GLN A 183 21.32 25.08 -4.05
C GLN A 183 20.94 26.03 -5.20
N GLN A 184 21.37 27.30 -5.17
CA GLN A 184 21.17 28.23 -6.28
C GLN A 184 21.89 27.73 -7.54
N ALA A 185 23.16 27.32 -7.43
CA ALA A 185 23.91 26.76 -8.54
C ALA A 185 23.22 25.50 -9.12
N LEU A 186 22.67 24.66 -8.25
CA LEU A 186 21.92 23.47 -8.66
C LEU A 186 20.62 23.82 -9.40
N PHE A 187 19.89 24.84 -8.94
CA PHE A 187 18.70 25.35 -9.64
C PHE A 187 19.06 25.91 -11.02
N ASP A 188 20.18 26.64 -11.13
CA ASP A 188 20.66 27.16 -12.41
C ASP A 188 21.02 26.02 -13.39
N GLN A 189 21.64 24.94 -12.91
CA GLN A 189 21.92 23.74 -13.72
C GLN A 189 20.65 23.08 -14.22
N LEU A 190 19.63 22.92 -13.36
CA LEU A 190 18.32 22.38 -13.76
C LEU A 190 17.66 23.28 -14.83
N VAL A 191 17.78 24.59 -14.71
CA VAL A 191 17.25 25.54 -15.70
C VAL A 191 17.94 25.41 -17.05
N ARG A 192 19.27 25.30 -17.04
CA ARG A 192 20.08 25.16 -18.26
C ARG A 192 20.00 23.76 -18.89
N GLY A 193 19.49 22.77 -18.16
CA GLY A 193 19.50 21.37 -18.60
C GLY A 193 20.89 20.74 -18.54
N GLU A 194 21.73 21.21 -17.61
CA GLU A 194 23.14 20.81 -17.43
C GLU A 194 23.31 19.82 -16.26
N LEU A 195 22.21 19.25 -15.75
CA LEU A 195 22.28 18.25 -14.70
C LEU A 195 23.03 16.99 -15.19
N PRO A 196 23.96 16.43 -14.40
CA PRO A 196 24.68 15.23 -14.80
C PRO A 196 23.74 14.05 -15.03
N THR A 197 24.05 13.21 -16.01
CA THR A 197 23.30 11.97 -16.24
C THR A 197 23.32 11.11 -14.96
N PRO A 198 22.14 10.72 -14.43
CA PRO A 198 22.06 10.00 -13.18
C PRO A 198 22.52 8.55 -13.37
N TYR A 199 23.40 8.09 -12.46
CA TYR A 199 23.79 6.69 -12.38
C TYR A 199 22.61 5.83 -11.91
N THR A 200 21.97 5.13 -12.84
CA THR A 200 20.79 4.27 -12.61
C THR A 200 20.88 3.03 -13.50
N TRP A 201 20.23 1.93 -13.09
CA TRP A 201 20.25 0.70 -13.90
C TRP A 201 19.64 0.92 -15.28
N GLU A 202 18.62 1.78 -15.41
CA GLU A 202 18.04 2.14 -16.70
C GLU A 202 19.04 2.83 -17.62
N THR A 203 19.77 3.83 -17.09
CA THR A 203 20.80 4.56 -17.85
C THR A 203 21.90 3.61 -18.31
N GLU A 204 22.48 2.86 -17.38
CA GLU A 204 23.64 2.01 -17.66
C GLU A 204 23.27 0.89 -18.64
N LEU A 205 22.14 0.20 -18.45
CA LEU A 205 21.71 -0.86 -19.38
C LEU A 205 21.25 -0.31 -20.72
N SER A 206 20.68 0.91 -20.77
CA SER A 206 20.35 1.54 -22.06
C SER A 206 21.62 1.89 -22.84
N ALA A 207 22.65 2.41 -22.18
CA ALA A 207 23.93 2.71 -22.82
C ALA A 207 24.58 1.43 -23.38
N VAL A 208 24.56 0.35 -22.61
CA VAL A 208 25.02 -0.98 -23.05
C VAL A 208 24.18 -1.49 -24.20
N GLY A 209 22.85 -1.35 -24.14
CA GLY A 209 21.93 -1.79 -25.19
C GLY A 209 22.10 -1.06 -26.52
N GLN A 210 22.61 0.19 -26.51
CA GLN A 210 22.91 0.99 -27.70
C GLN A 210 24.33 0.77 -28.24
N GLY A 211 25.16 0.01 -27.53
CA GLY A 211 26.50 -0.35 -27.98
C GLY A 211 26.49 -1.21 -29.25
N THR A 212 27.55 -1.09 -30.05
CA THR A 212 27.78 -1.98 -31.20
C THR A 212 28.67 -3.14 -30.76
N TYR A 213 28.21 -4.37 -30.98
CA TYR A 213 28.91 -5.59 -30.58
C TYR A 213 29.22 -6.45 -31.80
N ALA A 214 30.35 -7.16 -31.79
CA ALA A 214 30.72 -8.06 -32.87
C ALA A 214 29.85 -9.32 -32.88
N THR A 215 29.47 -9.81 -31.70
CA THR A 215 28.58 -10.96 -31.51
C THR A 215 27.53 -10.70 -30.44
N ASP A 216 26.48 -11.54 -30.40
CA ASP A 216 25.49 -11.50 -29.31
C ASP A 216 26.10 -11.92 -27.97
N GLU A 217 27.12 -12.78 -27.98
CA GLU A 217 27.84 -13.21 -26.78
C GLU A 217 28.62 -12.05 -26.13
N ASP A 218 29.22 -11.17 -26.95
CA ASP A 218 29.87 -9.95 -26.47
C ASP A 218 28.86 -9.00 -25.80
N ARG A 219 27.67 -8.87 -26.40
CA ARG A 219 26.58 -8.07 -25.84
C ARG A 219 26.09 -8.63 -24.51
N GLN A 220 25.86 -9.94 -24.43
CA GLN A 220 25.46 -10.61 -23.19
C GLN A 220 26.53 -10.43 -22.10
N THR A 221 27.81 -10.50 -22.47
CA THR A 221 28.93 -10.26 -21.55
C THR A 221 28.93 -8.83 -21.01
N ALA A 222 28.69 -7.82 -21.87
CA ALA A 222 28.59 -6.44 -21.43
C ALA A 222 27.39 -6.20 -20.49
N VAL A 223 26.23 -6.80 -20.78
CA VAL A 223 25.04 -6.74 -19.90
C VAL A 223 25.34 -7.35 -18.53
N ARG A 224 25.96 -8.54 -18.51
CA ARG A 224 26.42 -9.21 -17.29
C ARG A 224 27.34 -8.34 -16.45
N GLN A 225 28.42 -7.83 -17.04
CA GLN A 225 29.39 -6.97 -16.35
C GLN A 225 28.75 -5.69 -15.80
N THR A 226 27.74 -5.16 -16.51
CA THR A 226 26.99 -3.98 -16.07
C THR A 226 26.16 -4.30 -14.83
N TRP A 227 25.46 -5.43 -14.80
CA TRP A 227 24.76 -5.86 -13.59
C TRP A 227 25.71 -6.09 -12.41
N GLU A 228 26.84 -6.77 -12.64
CA GLU A 228 27.86 -6.99 -11.60
C GLU A 228 28.41 -5.67 -11.05
N THR A 229 28.65 -4.69 -11.92
CA THR A 229 29.09 -3.34 -11.53
C THR A 229 28.01 -2.60 -10.76
N LEU A 230 26.75 -2.62 -11.23
CA LEU A 230 25.62 -1.99 -10.56
C LEU A 230 25.42 -2.53 -9.14
N ILE A 231 25.45 -3.85 -8.98
CA ILE A 231 25.30 -4.54 -7.70
C ILE A 231 26.53 -4.27 -6.82
N GLY A 232 27.74 -4.41 -7.36
CA GLY A 232 28.99 -4.17 -6.65
C GLY A 232 29.19 -2.73 -6.20
N SER A 233 28.61 -1.76 -6.90
CA SER A 233 28.69 -0.33 -6.54
C SER A 233 27.91 0.04 -5.27
N GLY A 234 26.95 -0.79 -4.85
CA GLY A 234 26.02 -0.49 -3.77
C GLY A 234 25.01 0.64 -4.07
N LYS A 235 25.01 1.17 -5.30
CA LYS A 235 24.12 2.28 -5.72
C LYS A 235 22.76 1.79 -6.24
N LEU A 236 22.60 0.49 -6.49
CA LEU A 236 21.33 -0.09 -6.89
C LEU A 236 20.36 -0.11 -5.70
N GLY A 237 19.34 0.75 -5.74
CA GLY A 237 18.33 0.81 -4.67
C GLY A 237 17.55 -0.50 -4.52
N TYR A 238 17.10 -0.79 -3.30
CA TYR A 238 16.44 -2.05 -2.96
C TYR A 238 15.24 -2.41 -3.86
N MET A 239 14.38 -1.44 -4.16
CA MET A 239 13.24 -1.66 -5.07
C MET A 239 13.69 -1.97 -6.51
N ALA A 240 14.77 -1.34 -6.97
CA ALA A 240 15.33 -1.59 -8.30
C ALA A 240 15.93 -3.00 -8.36
N LEU A 241 16.62 -3.44 -7.31
CA LEU A 241 17.09 -4.82 -7.18
C LEU A 241 15.91 -5.81 -7.22
N LEU A 242 14.91 -5.61 -6.34
CA LEU A 242 13.74 -6.49 -6.23
C LEU A 242 12.97 -6.63 -7.56
N ARG A 243 12.81 -5.53 -8.31
CA ARG A 243 12.11 -5.50 -9.59
C ARG A 243 12.89 -6.17 -10.72
N ASN A 244 14.21 -6.25 -10.61
CA ASN A 244 15.09 -6.74 -11.67
C ASN A 244 15.70 -8.12 -11.38
N LEU A 245 15.24 -8.86 -10.36
CA LEU A 245 15.80 -10.18 -10.04
C LEU A 245 15.78 -11.16 -11.21
N ARG A 246 14.70 -11.16 -12.01
CA ARG A 246 14.62 -11.94 -13.26
C ARG A 246 15.76 -11.56 -14.22
N ASN A 247 15.90 -10.27 -14.50
CA ASN A 247 16.92 -9.77 -15.44
C ASN A 247 18.35 -10.07 -14.95
N ILE A 248 18.58 -10.03 -13.64
CA ILE A 248 19.89 -10.34 -13.04
C ILE A 248 20.19 -11.85 -13.18
N LEU A 249 19.21 -12.71 -12.94
CA LEU A 249 19.35 -14.16 -13.11
C LEU A 249 19.56 -14.53 -14.58
N GLU A 250 18.80 -13.94 -15.50
CA GLU A 250 18.92 -14.17 -16.95
C GLU A 250 20.25 -13.64 -17.51
N ALA A 251 20.85 -12.63 -16.87
CA ALA A 251 22.16 -12.11 -17.26
C ALA A 251 23.34 -13.04 -16.86
N ASN A 252 23.08 -14.14 -16.14
CA ASN A 252 24.11 -15.12 -15.73
C ASN A 252 25.33 -14.48 -15.05
N VAL A 253 25.07 -13.56 -14.10
CA VAL A 253 26.13 -12.95 -13.28
C VAL A 253 26.86 -13.99 -12.43
N SER A 254 28.08 -13.66 -12.00
CA SER A 254 28.90 -14.53 -11.16
C SER A 254 28.22 -14.97 -9.86
N ASP A 255 28.61 -16.14 -9.35
CA ASP A 255 28.13 -16.69 -8.07
C ASP A 255 28.31 -15.69 -6.91
N GLN A 256 29.48 -15.03 -6.84
CA GLN A 256 29.74 -13.99 -5.84
C GLN A 256 28.76 -12.81 -5.94
N THR A 257 28.34 -12.45 -7.16
CA THR A 257 27.34 -11.40 -7.35
C THR A 257 25.97 -11.87 -6.91
N MET A 258 25.59 -13.12 -7.18
CA MET A 258 24.33 -13.70 -6.70
C MET A 258 24.27 -13.83 -5.19
N GLU A 259 25.39 -14.18 -4.53
CA GLU A 259 25.49 -14.15 -3.06
C GLU A 259 25.22 -12.75 -2.52
N ARG A 260 25.86 -11.72 -3.09
CA ARG A 260 25.60 -10.31 -2.70
C ARG A 260 24.14 -9.91 -2.91
N VAL A 261 23.51 -10.35 -3.99
CA VAL A 261 22.07 -10.10 -4.22
C VAL A 261 21.23 -10.70 -3.09
N CYS A 262 21.50 -11.95 -2.72
CA CYS A 262 20.79 -12.62 -1.64
C CYS A 262 21.04 -11.93 -0.28
N ASP A 263 22.28 -11.53 0.01
CA ASP A 263 22.64 -10.80 1.23
C ASP A 263 21.91 -9.45 1.33
N ILE A 264 21.84 -8.69 0.23
CA ILE A 264 21.13 -7.40 0.21
C ILE A 264 19.62 -7.61 0.43
N LEU A 265 19.02 -8.62 -0.21
CA LEU A 265 17.60 -8.94 -0.03
C LEU A 265 17.29 -9.37 1.42
N ALA A 266 18.15 -10.18 2.01
CA ALA A 266 17.97 -10.68 3.37
C ALA A 266 18.38 -9.67 4.46
N ASP A 267 19.05 -8.56 4.13
CA ASP A 267 19.47 -7.58 5.13
C ASP A 267 18.27 -6.86 5.76
N ARG A 268 18.09 -7.06 7.07
CA ARG A 268 17.00 -6.46 7.85
C ARG A 268 16.95 -4.93 7.74
N PHE A 269 18.11 -4.27 7.64
CA PHE A 269 18.16 -2.82 7.59
C PHE A 269 17.82 -2.29 6.19
N ALA A 270 18.25 -2.99 5.14
CA ALA A 270 17.86 -2.71 3.76
C ALA A 270 16.35 -2.87 3.59
N VAL A 271 15.77 -3.96 4.09
CA VAL A 271 14.31 -4.19 4.10
C VAL A 271 13.58 -3.04 4.82
N ALA A 272 13.98 -2.71 6.04
CA ALA A 272 13.32 -1.64 6.81
C ALA A 272 13.41 -0.26 6.11
N ARG A 273 14.57 0.10 5.56
CA ARG A 273 14.75 1.37 4.82
C ARG A 273 14.01 1.38 3.48
N SER A 274 13.77 0.23 2.87
CA SER A 274 13.18 0.11 1.54
C SER A 274 11.71 0.53 1.47
N LYS A 275 11.00 0.50 2.62
CA LYS A 275 9.57 0.81 2.73
C LYS A 275 8.72 -0.02 1.75
N GLN A 276 9.19 -1.23 1.38
CA GLN A 276 8.48 -2.10 0.44
C GLN A 276 7.22 -2.68 1.09
N LEU A 277 6.11 -2.58 0.38
CA LEU A 277 4.88 -3.24 0.78
C LEU A 277 5.04 -4.76 0.67
N PRO A 278 4.49 -5.56 1.60
CA PRO A 278 4.78 -6.98 1.67
C PRO A 278 4.49 -7.78 0.39
N PHE A 279 3.41 -7.46 -0.33
CA PHE A 279 3.06 -8.15 -1.57
C PHE A 279 4.12 -7.96 -2.68
N ARG A 280 5.03 -6.98 -2.58
CA ARG A 280 6.13 -6.80 -3.54
C ARG A 280 7.12 -7.97 -3.48
N PHE A 281 7.32 -8.57 -2.31
CA PHE A 281 8.12 -9.79 -2.15
C PHE A 281 7.45 -10.98 -2.82
N LEU A 282 6.12 -11.12 -2.69
CA LEU A 282 5.36 -12.15 -3.40
C LEU A 282 5.45 -12.02 -4.91
N ALA A 283 5.31 -10.79 -5.44
CA ALA A 283 5.44 -10.54 -6.88
C ALA A 283 6.82 -10.96 -7.39
N ALA A 284 7.88 -10.58 -6.69
CA ALA A 284 9.26 -10.98 -7.03
C ALA A 284 9.46 -12.50 -6.92
N TYR A 285 8.94 -13.12 -5.86
CA TYR A 285 9.04 -14.56 -5.61
C TYR A 285 8.42 -15.37 -6.75
N ARG A 286 7.23 -15.00 -7.23
CA ARG A 286 6.58 -15.67 -8.38
C ARG A 286 7.36 -15.53 -9.67
N GLU A 287 7.85 -14.33 -9.94
CA GLU A 287 8.61 -14.04 -11.17
C GLU A 287 9.94 -14.79 -11.20
N VAL A 288 10.59 -15.00 -10.04
CA VAL A 288 11.84 -15.76 -9.92
C VAL A 288 11.62 -17.28 -9.92
N LYS A 289 10.58 -17.77 -9.24
CA LYS A 289 10.32 -19.22 -9.10
C LYS A 289 10.14 -19.94 -10.44
N ALA A 290 9.66 -19.23 -11.46
CA ALA A 290 9.44 -19.78 -12.80
C ALA A 290 10.73 -19.94 -13.64
N LEU A 291 11.89 -19.47 -13.14
CA LEU A 291 13.12 -19.42 -13.93
C LEU A 291 13.94 -20.72 -13.81
N PRO A 292 14.58 -21.17 -14.91
CA PRO A 292 15.41 -22.37 -14.91
C PRO A 292 16.87 -22.04 -14.50
N SER A 293 17.09 -21.54 -13.27
CA SER A 293 18.42 -21.20 -12.76
C SER A 293 18.71 -21.88 -11.41
N GLY A 294 19.97 -22.30 -11.20
CA GLY A 294 20.43 -22.90 -9.95
C GLY A 294 20.41 -21.95 -8.75
N HIS A 295 20.51 -20.64 -8.98
CA HIS A 295 20.46 -19.63 -7.92
C HIS A 295 19.04 -19.33 -7.43
N VAL A 296 18.00 -19.83 -8.12
CA VAL A 296 16.59 -19.59 -7.75
C VAL A 296 16.34 -19.98 -6.29
N ALA A 297 16.84 -21.13 -5.85
CA ALA A 297 16.65 -21.59 -4.47
C ALA A 297 17.18 -20.58 -3.43
N GLY A 298 18.36 -20.00 -3.66
CA GLY A 298 18.96 -18.99 -2.79
C GLY A 298 18.15 -17.68 -2.78
N VAL A 299 17.70 -17.22 -3.96
CA VAL A 299 16.90 -16.00 -4.08
C VAL A 299 15.54 -16.16 -3.40
N LEU A 300 14.86 -17.30 -3.57
CA LEU A 300 13.58 -17.56 -2.89
C LEU A 300 13.75 -17.58 -1.36
N ALA A 301 14.81 -18.17 -0.84
CA ALA A 301 15.12 -18.15 0.60
C ALA A 301 15.42 -16.72 1.11
N ALA A 302 16.13 -15.91 0.33
CA ALA A 302 16.39 -14.52 0.66
C ALA A 302 15.10 -13.68 0.67
N LEU A 303 14.19 -13.89 -0.28
CA LEU A 303 12.88 -13.23 -0.31
C LEU A 303 11.98 -13.62 0.88
N GLU A 304 12.02 -14.90 1.29
CA GLU A 304 11.32 -15.38 2.48
C GLU A 304 11.86 -14.70 3.77
N THR A 305 13.18 -14.55 3.84
CA THR A 305 13.84 -13.81 4.95
C THR A 305 13.47 -12.33 4.91
N ALA A 306 13.44 -11.73 3.72
CA ALA A 306 13.09 -10.33 3.52
C ALA A 306 11.67 -10.00 3.99
N ILE A 307 10.68 -10.82 3.61
CA ILE A 307 9.30 -10.59 4.04
C ILE A 307 9.14 -10.80 5.56
N ALA A 308 9.87 -11.76 6.15
CA ALA A 308 9.87 -11.96 7.60
C ALA A 308 10.46 -10.74 8.33
N HIS A 309 11.49 -10.09 7.78
CA HIS A 309 12.02 -8.83 8.30
C HIS A 309 11.06 -7.65 8.14
N SER A 310 10.28 -7.59 7.05
CA SER A 310 9.25 -6.56 6.88
C SER A 310 8.22 -6.60 8.03
N ALA A 311 7.91 -7.80 8.52
CA ALA A 311 7.02 -8.00 9.64
C ALA A 311 7.73 -8.06 11.01
N VAL A 312 8.95 -7.55 11.19
CA VAL A 312 9.64 -7.64 12.50
C VAL A 312 8.96 -6.81 13.59
N ASN A 313 8.32 -5.70 13.21
CA ASN A 313 7.57 -4.84 14.14
C ASN A 313 6.15 -5.35 14.39
N LEU A 314 5.69 -6.35 13.63
CA LEU A 314 4.41 -6.99 13.83
C LEU A 314 4.39 -7.68 15.19
N ARG A 315 3.64 -7.08 16.13
CA ARG A 315 3.32 -7.75 17.39
C ARG A 315 2.43 -8.94 17.08
N GLY A 316 2.99 -10.13 17.31
CA GLY A 316 2.25 -11.38 17.26
C GLY A 316 1.39 -11.61 18.49
N PHE A 317 0.75 -12.76 18.51
CA PHE A 317 -0.06 -13.21 19.63
C PHE A 317 0.57 -14.45 20.27
N GLY A 318 0.67 -14.42 21.60
CA GLY A 318 1.20 -15.52 22.41
C GLY A 318 0.32 -16.77 22.36
N PRO A 319 0.74 -17.87 23.02
CA PRO A 319 -0.01 -19.12 23.01
C PRO A 319 -1.34 -19.02 23.79
N ASP A 320 -1.46 -18.02 24.65
CA ASP A 320 -2.62 -17.67 25.46
C ASP A 320 -3.74 -16.98 24.66
N THR A 321 -3.41 -16.37 23.53
CA THR A 321 -4.38 -15.69 22.65
C THR A 321 -4.72 -16.58 21.45
N ARG A 322 -5.98 -16.99 21.35
CA ARG A 322 -6.51 -17.81 20.26
C ARG A 322 -6.98 -16.94 19.10
N VAL A 323 -6.39 -17.13 17.93
CA VAL A 323 -6.63 -16.30 16.74
C VAL A 323 -7.21 -17.12 15.61
N VAL A 324 -8.15 -16.56 14.87
CA VAL A 324 -8.60 -17.08 13.57
C VAL A 324 -8.18 -16.11 12.48
N VAL A 325 -7.52 -16.62 11.44
CA VAL A 325 -7.16 -15.90 10.22
C VAL A 325 -7.95 -16.50 9.06
N ALA A 326 -8.88 -15.71 8.51
CA ALA A 326 -9.72 -16.09 7.39
C ALA A 326 -9.44 -15.20 6.18
N CYS A 327 -8.93 -15.79 5.11
CA CYS A 327 -8.66 -15.11 3.84
C CYS A 327 -9.82 -15.30 2.87
N ASP A 328 -10.35 -14.21 2.33
CA ASP A 328 -11.40 -14.21 1.31
C ASP A 328 -10.82 -14.60 -0.06
N VAL A 329 -11.42 -15.59 -0.73
CA VAL A 329 -11.06 -16.04 -2.09
C VAL A 329 -12.12 -15.68 -3.13
N SER A 330 -13.16 -14.92 -2.75
CA SER A 330 -14.30 -14.62 -3.62
C SER A 330 -13.91 -13.96 -4.94
N SER A 331 -14.82 -14.02 -5.92
CA SER A 331 -14.62 -13.39 -7.24
C SER A 331 -14.28 -11.91 -7.15
N SER A 332 -14.79 -11.20 -6.14
CA SER A 332 -14.52 -9.77 -5.96
C SER A 332 -13.08 -9.49 -5.51
N MET A 333 -12.41 -10.47 -4.87
CA MET A 333 -11.00 -10.43 -4.48
C MET A 333 -10.04 -10.68 -5.66
N GLN A 334 -10.53 -11.23 -6.77
CA GLN A 334 -9.75 -11.50 -7.99
C GLN A 334 -9.50 -10.24 -8.85
N LYS A 335 -9.76 -9.06 -8.30
CA LYS A 335 -9.51 -7.77 -8.94
C LYS A 335 -8.07 -7.31 -8.70
N ALA A 336 -7.43 -6.80 -9.75
CA ALA A 336 -6.11 -6.20 -9.65
C ALA A 336 -6.14 -4.93 -8.78
N ILE A 337 -5.12 -4.74 -7.94
CA ILE A 337 -5.01 -3.57 -7.05
C ILE A 337 -4.78 -2.24 -7.80
N SER A 338 -4.38 -2.32 -9.07
CA SER A 338 -4.29 -1.18 -10.00
C SER A 338 -4.31 -1.69 -11.44
N ALA A 339 -4.63 -0.81 -12.40
CA ALA A 339 -4.81 -1.18 -13.81
C ALA A 339 -3.60 -1.89 -14.47
N ARG A 340 -2.37 -1.62 -14.00
CA ARG A 340 -1.13 -2.23 -14.53
C ARG A 340 -0.54 -3.30 -13.61
N SER A 341 -1.25 -3.68 -12.55
CA SER A 341 -0.76 -4.66 -11.58
C SER A 341 -1.24 -6.06 -11.92
N LYS A 342 -0.34 -7.04 -11.86
CA LYS A 342 -0.69 -8.46 -11.81
C LYS A 342 -1.11 -8.93 -10.41
N VAL A 343 -0.83 -8.12 -9.39
CA VAL A 343 -1.18 -8.40 -7.99
C VAL A 343 -2.66 -8.12 -7.77
N LEU A 344 -3.36 -9.10 -7.18
CA LEU A 344 -4.79 -9.07 -6.89
C LEU A 344 -5.08 -8.67 -5.43
N LEU A 345 -6.32 -8.31 -5.09
CA LEU A 345 -6.71 -8.15 -3.68
C LEU A 345 -6.56 -9.45 -2.91
N TYR A 346 -6.82 -10.58 -3.58
CA TYR A 346 -6.56 -11.92 -3.09
C TYR A 346 -5.10 -12.12 -2.64
N ASP A 347 -4.13 -11.64 -3.43
CA ASP A 347 -2.71 -11.69 -3.06
C ASP A 347 -2.42 -10.94 -1.77
N VAL A 348 -2.97 -9.73 -1.64
CA VAL A 348 -2.78 -8.90 -0.45
C VAL A 348 -3.40 -9.56 0.76
N SER A 349 -4.60 -10.13 0.62
CA SER A 349 -5.31 -10.90 1.65
C SER A 349 -4.46 -12.05 2.18
N LEU A 350 -3.91 -12.88 1.28
CA LEU A 350 -3.07 -14.01 1.67
C LEU A 350 -1.77 -13.56 2.31
N VAL A 351 -1.08 -12.57 1.74
CA VAL A 351 0.19 -12.10 2.28
C VAL A 351 0.02 -11.54 3.70
N LEU A 352 -0.96 -10.66 3.92
CA LEU A 352 -1.22 -10.11 5.24
C LEU A 352 -1.71 -11.20 6.22
N GLY A 353 -2.59 -12.09 5.78
CA GLY A 353 -3.05 -13.22 6.59
C GLY A 353 -1.90 -14.13 7.03
N MET A 354 -1.01 -14.50 6.10
CA MET A 354 0.14 -15.37 6.39
C MET A 354 1.22 -14.68 7.21
N LEU A 355 1.42 -13.37 7.02
CA LEU A 355 2.26 -12.57 7.91
C LEU A 355 1.76 -12.64 9.35
N LEU A 356 0.45 -12.44 9.56
CA LEU A 356 -0.15 -12.53 10.89
C LEU A 356 -0.03 -13.96 11.46
N GLN A 357 -0.36 -14.97 10.67
CA GLN A 357 -0.23 -16.38 11.03
C GLN A 357 1.19 -16.71 11.51
N SER A 358 2.22 -16.22 10.81
CA SER A 358 3.63 -16.44 11.17
C SER A 358 4.02 -15.85 12.54
N ARG A 359 3.23 -14.88 13.05
CA ARG A 359 3.45 -14.23 14.34
C ARG A 359 2.53 -14.74 15.45
N CYS A 360 1.57 -15.61 15.16
CA CYS A 360 0.69 -16.21 16.17
C CYS A 360 1.18 -17.60 16.60
N GLN A 361 1.09 -17.90 17.89
CA GLN A 361 1.40 -19.25 18.40
C GLN A 361 0.16 -20.17 18.45
N ASN A 362 -1.03 -19.59 18.62
CA ASN A 362 -2.30 -20.31 18.66
C ASN A 362 -3.24 -19.73 17.60
N VAL A 363 -3.20 -20.31 16.40
CA VAL A 363 -3.89 -19.77 15.23
C VAL A 363 -4.56 -20.84 14.39
N ILE A 364 -5.82 -20.59 14.05
CA ILE A 364 -6.57 -21.30 13.02
C ILE A 364 -6.51 -20.46 11.76
N THR A 365 -6.08 -21.08 10.66
CA THR A 365 -5.95 -20.39 9.37
C THR A 365 -6.87 -21.06 8.36
N GLY A 366 -7.42 -20.31 7.42
CA GLY A 366 -8.25 -20.88 6.37
C GLY A 366 -8.68 -19.88 5.30
N MET A 367 -9.43 -20.38 4.33
CA MET A 367 -10.05 -19.58 3.25
C MET A 367 -11.56 -19.75 3.22
N PHE A 368 -12.27 -18.70 2.82
CA PHE A 368 -13.72 -18.77 2.60
C PHE A 368 -14.13 -18.25 1.22
N GLY A 369 -15.15 -18.91 0.67
CA GLY A 369 -15.82 -18.57 -0.58
C GLY A 369 -17.33 -18.87 -0.46
N ASP A 370 -17.80 -19.85 -1.22
CA ASP A 370 -19.09 -20.52 -1.01
C ASP A 370 -19.12 -21.26 0.33
N THR A 371 -17.99 -21.85 0.71
CA THR A 371 -17.77 -22.59 1.96
C THR A 371 -16.59 -22.04 2.76
N TRP A 372 -16.43 -22.43 4.02
CA TRP A 372 -15.25 -22.14 4.84
C TRP A 372 -14.39 -23.40 5.00
N LYS A 373 -13.08 -23.30 4.74
CA LYS A 373 -12.13 -24.39 4.91
C LYS A 373 -10.97 -23.96 5.80
N ARG A 374 -10.84 -24.65 6.94
CA ARG A 374 -9.64 -24.57 7.79
C ARG A 374 -8.48 -25.30 7.10
N ILE A 375 -7.30 -24.70 7.13
CA ILE A 375 -6.07 -25.21 6.53
C ILE A 375 -5.00 -25.27 7.62
N SER A 376 -4.53 -26.48 7.90
CA SER A 376 -3.44 -26.70 8.84
C SER A 376 -2.10 -26.60 8.12
N MET A 377 -1.25 -25.68 8.55
CA MET A 377 0.08 -25.45 7.98
C MET A 377 1.08 -25.12 9.08
N ALA A 378 2.35 -25.39 8.81
CA ALA A 378 3.41 -25.03 9.71
C ALA A 378 3.46 -23.50 9.88
N ARG A 379 3.80 -23.06 11.10
CA ARG A 379 4.22 -21.68 11.34
C ARG A 379 5.55 -21.48 10.64
N GLY A 380 5.68 -20.45 9.81
CA GLY A 380 6.95 -20.16 9.14
C GLY A 380 6.75 -19.48 7.79
N PRO A 381 7.34 -20.03 6.71
CA PRO A 381 7.58 -19.30 5.47
C PRO A 381 6.28 -18.74 4.90
N VAL A 382 6.15 -17.42 4.98
CA VAL A 382 4.99 -16.63 4.58
C VAL A 382 4.72 -16.82 3.09
N LEU A 383 5.73 -16.68 2.23
CA LEU A 383 5.52 -16.78 0.79
C LEU A 383 5.14 -18.21 0.39
N ARG A 384 5.79 -19.21 0.99
CA ARG A 384 5.41 -20.62 0.78
C ARG A 384 3.98 -20.91 1.25
N ASN A 385 3.56 -20.40 2.39
CA ASN A 385 2.19 -20.57 2.88
C ASN A 385 1.18 -19.89 1.95
N VAL A 386 1.52 -18.73 1.38
CA VAL A 386 0.70 -18.08 0.33
C VAL A 386 0.57 -19.00 -0.89
N GLU A 387 1.65 -19.65 -1.34
CA GLU A 387 1.57 -20.61 -2.46
C GLU A 387 0.68 -21.83 -2.14
N GLU A 388 0.71 -22.29 -0.89
CA GLU A 388 -0.12 -23.41 -0.43
C GLU A 388 -1.62 -23.08 -0.49
N PHE A 389 -1.98 -21.81 -0.32
CA PHE A 389 -3.34 -21.31 -0.55
C PHE A 389 -3.69 -21.25 -2.04
N TYR A 390 -2.75 -20.79 -2.88
CA TYR A 390 -2.94 -20.74 -4.32
C TYR A 390 -3.16 -22.12 -4.94
N GLN A 391 -2.47 -23.15 -4.47
CA GLN A 391 -2.67 -24.53 -4.93
C GLN A 391 -4.05 -25.10 -4.59
N ARG A 392 -4.78 -24.44 -3.69
CA ARG A 392 -6.12 -24.81 -3.22
C ARG A 392 -7.21 -23.86 -3.71
N GLU A 393 -6.85 -22.93 -4.60
CA GLU A 393 -7.81 -22.04 -5.24
C GLU A 393 -8.90 -22.89 -5.94
N GLY A 394 -10.16 -22.51 -5.73
CA GLY A 394 -11.33 -23.24 -6.25
C GLY A 394 -11.91 -24.31 -5.30
N GLU A 395 -11.23 -24.69 -4.21
CA GLU A 395 -11.75 -25.70 -3.27
C GLU A 395 -12.98 -25.25 -2.48
N VAL A 396 -13.18 -23.95 -2.31
CA VAL A 396 -14.25 -23.38 -1.47
C VAL A 396 -15.26 -22.56 -2.24
N GLY A 397 -15.17 -22.51 -3.58
CA GLY A 397 -16.02 -21.65 -4.42
C GLY A 397 -15.68 -20.16 -4.32
N TYR A 398 -16.52 -19.29 -4.88
CA TYR A 398 -16.18 -17.88 -5.12
C TYR A 398 -17.23 -16.85 -4.65
N SER A 399 -18.23 -17.25 -3.86
CA SER A 399 -19.10 -16.33 -3.10
C SER A 399 -18.36 -15.69 -1.93
N THR A 400 -18.97 -14.73 -1.24
CA THR A 400 -18.32 -13.97 -0.15
C THR A 400 -18.95 -14.28 1.21
N ASN A 401 -19.07 -15.57 1.57
CA ASN A 401 -19.80 -16.03 2.76
C ASN A 401 -18.99 -15.94 4.07
N GLY A 402 -18.53 -14.75 4.45
CA GLY A 402 -17.75 -14.54 5.67
C GLY A 402 -18.45 -14.98 6.97
N HIS A 403 -19.78 -15.08 6.97
CA HIS A 403 -20.58 -15.58 8.09
C HIS A 403 -20.27 -17.06 8.43
N LEU A 404 -19.79 -17.86 7.47
CA LEU A 404 -19.46 -19.27 7.67
C LEU A 404 -18.27 -19.48 8.60
N VAL A 405 -17.33 -18.53 8.63
CA VAL A 405 -16.19 -18.54 9.56
C VAL A 405 -16.69 -18.53 11.01
N ILE A 406 -17.65 -17.65 11.30
CA ILE A 406 -18.24 -17.50 12.63
C ILE A 406 -19.17 -18.67 12.96
N LYS A 407 -19.97 -19.11 11.99
CA LYS A 407 -20.87 -20.28 12.13
C LYS A 407 -20.09 -21.53 12.50
N ASP A 408 -18.94 -21.78 11.87
CA ASP A 408 -18.06 -22.91 12.18
C ASP A 408 -17.54 -22.87 13.63
N LEU A 409 -17.06 -21.72 14.10
CA LEU A 409 -16.64 -21.54 15.50
C LEU A 409 -17.80 -21.79 16.48
N ARG A 410 -18.98 -21.25 16.18
CA ARG A 410 -20.18 -21.42 17.01
C ARG A 410 -20.62 -22.88 17.09
N MET A 411 -20.70 -23.56 15.95
CA MET A 411 -21.16 -24.97 15.89
C MET A 411 -20.19 -25.92 16.59
N ARG A 412 -18.90 -25.60 16.61
CA ARG A 412 -17.88 -26.36 17.35
C ARG A 412 -17.75 -25.94 18.82
N ALA A 413 -18.49 -24.92 19.26
CA ALA A 413 -18.35 -24.29 20.57
C ALA A 413 -16.90 -23.88 20.88
N GLU A 414 -16.15 -23.45 19.86
CA GLU A 414 -14.74 -23.13 19.99
C GLU A 414 -14.55 -21.65 20.34
N ALA A 415 -14.12 -21.38 21.57
CA ALA A 415 -13.88 -20.03 22.06
C ALA A 415 -12.51 -19.50 21.59
N VAL A 416 -12.53 -18.42 20.80
CA VAL A 416 -11.35 -17.69 20.33
C VAL A 416 -11.40 -16.24 20.80
N ASP A 417 -10.24 -15.61 20.93
CA ASP A 417 -10.14 -14.22 21.37
C ASP A 417 -10.31 -13.24 20.21
N LYS A 418 -9.79 -13.61 19.02
CA LYS A 418 -9.72 -12.71 17.87
C LYS A 418 -10.04 -13.45 16.57
N VAL A 419 -10.95 -12.89 15.78
CA VAL A 419 -11.25 -13.34 14.41
C VAL A 419 -10.80 -12.25 13.45
N MET A 420 -9.94 -12.60 12.50
CA MET A 420 -9.33 -11.72 11.51
C MET A 420 -9.85 -12.12 10.13
N ILE A 421 -10.63 -11.26 9.48
CA ILE A 421 -11.18 -11.52 8.14
C ILE A 421 -10.54 -10.54 7.15
N PHE A 422 -9.79 -11.05 6.18
CA PHE A 422 -9.16 -10.27 5.11
C PHE A 422 -10.02 -10.33 3.84
N THR A 423 -10.66 -9.21 3.48
CA THR A 423 -11.75 -9.15 2.49
C THR A 423 -11.85 -7.76 1.84
N ASP A 424 -12.70 -7.61 0.84
CA ASP A 424 -13.14 -6.31 0.30
C ASP A 424 -14.42 -5.78 0.99
N VAL A 425 -14.82 -6.44 2.08
CA VAL A 425 -15.99 -6.17 2.92
C VAL A 425 -17.34 -6.28 2.19
N GLN A 426 -17.38 -6.84 0.97
CA GLN A 426 -18.62 -7.19 0.27
C GLN A 426 -19.19 -8.53 0.75
N LEU A 427 -19.20 -8.75 2.07
CA LEU A 427 -19.68 -10.00 2.68
C LEU A 427 -21.20 -10.11 2.54
N TRP A 428 -21.67 -11.28 2.12
CA TRP A 428 -23.11 -11.57 1.98
C TRP A 428 -23.41 -13.04 2.30
N ASN A 429 -24.65 -13.45 2.07
CA ASN A 429 -25.08 -14.84 2.21
C ASN A 429 -25.68 -15.34 0.90
N SER A 430 -24.92 -16.16 0.19
CA SER A 430 -25.33 -16.69 -1.12
C SER A 430 -26.37 -17.79 -1.07
N THR A 431 -26.63 -18.37 0.10
CA THR A 431 -27.61 -19.45 0.26
C THR A 431 -29.04 -18.94 0.47
N GLY A 432 -29.20 -17.67 0.86
CA GLY A 432 -30.51 -17.09 1.16
C GLY A 432 -31.19 -17.71 2.39
N ASP A 433 -30.48 -18.47 3.23
CA ASP A 433 -31.02 -19.11 4.44
C ASP A 433 -31.34 -18.10 5.57
N GLY A 434 -31.16 -16.80 5.31
CA GLY A 434 -31.43 -15.70 6.23
C GLY A 434 -30.31 -15.41 7.23
N GLY A 435 -29.25 -16.22 7.26
CA GLY A 435 -28.08 -15.98 8.10
C GLY A 435 -27.25 -14.78 7.64
N THR A 436 -26.87 -13.89 8.55
CA THR A 436 -25.96 -12.77 8.29
C THR A 436 -24.75 -12.84 9.19
N LEU A 437 -23.64 -12.23 8.78
CA LEU A 437 -22.44 -12.15 9.63
C LEU A 437 -22.76 -11.44 10.96
N ALA A 438 -23.62 -10.41 10.94
CA ALA A 438 -24.06 -9.70 12.14
C ALA A 438 -24.79 -10.63 13.14
N GLN A 439 -25.72 -11.46 12.66
CA GLN A 439 -26.45 -12.41 13.50
C GLN A 439 -25.54 -13.51 14.05
N GLU A 440 -24.72 -14.11 13.19
CA GLU A 440 -23.78 -15.17 13.60
C GLU A 440 -22.77 -14.64 14.63
N TRP A 441 -22.25 -13.43 14.43
CA TRP A 441 -21.34 -12.78 15.38
C TRP A 441 -21.98 -12.50 16.73
N ALA A 442 -23.19 -11.93 16.73
CA ALA A 442 -23.93 -11.67 17.97
C ALA A 442 -24.24 -12.96 18.73
N GLN A 443 -24.64 -14.01 18.03
CA GLN A 443 -24.91 -15.31 18.64
C GLN A 443 -23.64 -15.97 19.18
N TYR A 444 -22.55 -15.98 18.41
CA TYR A 444 -21.26 -16.53 18.82
C TYR A 444 -20.74 -15.87 20.10
N ARG A 445 -20.75 -14.53 20.17
CA ARG A 445 -20.36 -13.81 21.39
C ARG A 445 -21.26 -14.15 22.56
N ARG A 446 -22.57 -14.23 22.35
CA ARG A 446 -23.53 -14.54 23.42
C ARG A 446 -23.33 -15.92 24.02
N VAL A 447 -23.06 -16.94 23.20
CA VAL A 447 -23.12 -18.35 23.63
C VAL A 447 -21.76 -19.04 23.75
N VAL A 448 -20.70 -18.53 23.11
CA VAL A 448 -19.37 -19.16 23.10
C VAL A 448 -18.29 -18.25 23.66
N ALA A 449 -18.14 -17.03 23.12
CA ALA A 449 -17.00 -16.17 23.45
C ALA A 449 -17.41 -14.68 23.63
N PRO A 450 -17.93 -14.28 24.81
CA PRO A 450 -18.43 -12.92 25.07
C PRO A 450 -17.42 -11.80 24.83
N ASN A 451 -16.13 -12.10 25.04
CA ASN A 451 -15.04 -11.13 24.92
C ASN A 451 -14.32 -11.19 23.56
N ALA A 452 -14.78 -12.05 22.64
CA ALA A 452 -14.15 -12.16 21.32
C ALA A 452 -14.24 -10.84 20.54
N ARG A 453 -13.20 -10.58 19.75
CA ARG A 453 -13.13 -9.43 18.84
C ARG A 453 -13.08 -9.87 17.39
N LEU A 454 -13.78 -9.15 16.52
CA LEU A 454 -13.81 -9.35 15.08
C LEU A 454 -13.13 -8.17 14.39
N TYR A 455 -12.09 -8.46 13.61
CA TYR A 455 -11.35 -7.48 12.83
C TYR A 455 -11.63 -7.73 11.35
N LEU A 456 -12.21 -6.73 10.70
CA LEU A 456 -12.42 -6.70 9.26
C LEU A 456 -11.27 -5.91 8.65
N PHE A 457 -10.42 -6.59 7.89
CA PHE A 457 -9.36 -5.98 7.10
C PHE A 457 -9.91 -5.65 5.72
N ASP A 458 -10.29 -4.39 5.51
CA ASP A 458 -10.82 -3.86 4.25
C ASP A 458 -9.68 -3.55 3.28
N LEU A 459 -9.63 -4.33 2.20
CA LEU A 459 -8.63 -4.20 1.16
C LEU A 459 -9.11 -3.36 -0.04
N ALA A 460 -10.38 -2.97 -0.09
CA ALA A 460 -10.97 -2.28 -1.25
C ALA A 460 -11.49 -0.87 -0.93
N GLY A 461 -11.91 -0.60 0.31
CA GLY A 461 -12.33 0.73 0.77
C GLY A 461 -13.68 1.16 0.21
N HIS A 462 -14.63 0.24 0.02
CA HIS A 462 -15.93 0.54 -0.63
C HIS A 462 -16.83 1.52 0.12
N GLY A 463 -16.57 1.77 1.41
CA GLY A 463 -17.28 2.78 2.22
C GLY A 463 -18.47 2.25 3.01
N THR A 464 -18.83 1.00 2.77
CA THR A 464 -19.84 0.26 3.52
C THR A 464 -19.20 -0.93 4.22
N VAL A 465 -19.78 -1.34 5.35
CA VAL A 465 -19.30 -2.48 6.12
C VAL A 465 -20.45 -3.40 6.52
N PRO A 466 -20.21 -4.73 6.63
CA PRO A 466 -21.28 -5.70 6.90
C PRO A 466 -21.76 -5.71 8.36
N LEU A 467 -21.02 -5.07 9.26
CA LEU A 467 -21.37 -4.93 10.68
C LEU A 467 -21.10 -3.52 11.15
N GLU A 468 -21.84 -3.12 12.17
CA GLU A 468 -21.59 -1.88 12.87
C GLU A 468 -20.30 -1.97 13.69
N VAL A 469 -19.34 -1.10 13.37
CA VAL A 469 -17.98 -1.09 13.95
C VAL A 469 -18.00 -0.34 15.28
N ARG A 470 -18.32 -1.04 16.36
CA ARG A 470 -18.49 -0.46 17.68
C ARG A 470 -17.68 -1.22 18.74
N PRO A 471 -17.09 -0.53 19.73
CA PRO A 471 -16.42 -1.20 20.85
C PRO A 471 -17.33 -2.21 21.56
N GLU A 472 -18.63 -1.91 21.69
CA GLU A 472 -19.61 -2.77 22.35
C GLU A 472 -19.90 -4.05 21.55
N THR A 473 -19.87 -3.97 20.22
CA THR A 473 -20.05 -5.13 19.32
C THR A 473 -18.76 -5.92 19.16
N GLY A 474 -17.63 -5.43 19.67
CA GLY A 474 -16.33 -6.09 19.55
C GLY A 474 -15.81 -6.12 18.11
N VAL A 475 -16.34 -5.25 17.23
CA VAL A 475 -16.00 -5.20 15.82
C VAL A 475 -15.08 -4.01 15.55
N ALA A 476 -13.99 -4.24 14.83
CA ALA A 476 -13.06 -3.23 14.37
C ALA A 476 -12.85 -3.32 12.84
N LEU A 477 -12.66 -2.17 12.20
CA LEU A 477 -12.30 -2.05 10.79
C LEU A 477 -10.87 -1.55 10.68
N ILE A 478 -10.07 -2.21 9.86
CA ILE A 478 -8.70 -1.82 9.53
C ILE A 478 -8.59 -1.80 8.01
N ALA A 479 -8.04 -0.73 7.43
CA ALA A 479 -7.96 -0.62 5.98
C ALA A 479 -6.52 -0.46 5.50
N GLY A 480 -6.22 -1.06 4.34
CA GLY A 480 -4.98 -0.86 3.61
C GLY A 480 -4.16 -2.12 3.34
N TRP A 481 -3.02 -1.94 2.66
CA TRP A 481 -2.21 -3.03 2.10
C TRP A 481 -0.81 -3.16 2.71
N SER A 482 -0.46 -2.26 3.63
CA SER A 482 0.83 -2.26 4.32
C SER A 482 0.77 -3.13 5.57
N ASP A 483 1.90 -3.69 5.97
CA ASP A 483 2.15 -4.24 7.30
C ASP A 483 1.81 -3.28 8.46
N LYS A 484 1.75 -1.96 8.21
CA LYS A 484 1.29 -0.96 9.19
C LYS A 484 -0.15 -1.11 9.64
N VAL A 485 -0.98 -1.86 8.90
CA VAL A 485 -2.31 -2.27 9.38
C VAL A 485 -2.26 -2.99 10.73
N PHE A 486 -1.12 -3.61 11.06
CA PHE A 486 -0.96 -4.30 12.33
C PHE A 486 -0.51 -3.41 13.50
N ASP A 487 0.11 -2.26 13.21
CA ASP A 487 0.32 -1.22 14.22
C ASP A 487 -1.05 -0.66 14.65
N VAL A 488 -1.97 -0.48 13.69
CA VAL A 488 -3.38 -0.11 13.96
C VAL A 488 -4.09 -1.20 14.78
N LEU A 489 -3.91 -2.48 14.44
CA LEU A 489 -4.43 -3.61 15.22
C LEU A 489 -3.95 -3.53 16.69
N SER A 490 -2.67 -3.27 16.90
CA SER A 490 -2.08 -3.12 18.24
C SER A 490 -2.65 -1.91 18.99
N ALA A 491 -2.89 -0.80 18.30
CA ALA A 491 -3.53 0.38 18.89
C ALA A 491 -4.97 0.09 19.33
N LEU A 492 -5.75 -0.61 18.52
CA LEU A 492 -7.12 -1.04 18.83
C LEU A 492 -7.18 -1.99 20.03
N ASP A 493 -6.18 -2.84 20.20
CA ASP A 493 -6.06 -3.72 21.37
C ASP A 493 -5.82 -2.95 22.67
N ASN A 494 -5.10 -1.84 22.60
CA ASN A 494 -4.84 -0.94 23.72
C ASN A 494 -5.96 0.10 23.94
N GLY A 495 -7.10 -0.02 23.24
CA GLY A 495 -8.25 0.88 23.37
C GLY A 495 -8.17 2.17 22.56
N GLY A 496 -7.19 2.30 21.66
CA GLY A 496 -7.07 3.38 20.68
C GLY A 496 -7.81 3.09 19.37
N SER A 497 -7.56 3.89 18.34
CA SER A 497 -8.07 3.69 16.98
C SER A 497 -7.07 4.16 15.93
N ALA A 498 -7.25 3.76 14.66
CA ALA A 498 -6.47 4.29 13.54
C ALA A 498 -6.52 5.82 13.48
N LEU A 499 -7.71 6.39 13.71
CA LEU A 499 -7.94 7.82 13.71
C LEU A 499 -7.16 8.53 14.83
N THR A 500 -7.06 7.91 16.00
CA THR A 500 -6.33 8.49 17.13
C THR A 500 -4.84 8.61 16.81
N GLU A 501 -4.25 7.66 16.08
CA GLU A 501 -2.85 7.75 15.65
C GLU A 501 -2.65 8.83 14.58
N ILE A 502 -3.62 9.02 13.69
CA ILE A 502 -3.60 10.11 12.69
C ILE A 502 -3.70 11.47 13.38
N GLU A 503 -4.61 11.62 14.35
CA GLU A 503 -4.85 12.89 15.05
C GLU A 503 -3.67 13.35 15.92
N LYS A 504 -2.74 12.45 16.27
CA LYS A 504 -1.48 12.78 16.97
C LYS A 504 -0.44 13.45 16.08
N ILE A 505 -0.61 13.43 14.76
CA ILE A 505 0.37 13.98 13.82
C ILE A 505 0.35 15.51 13.90
N GLU A 506 1.47 16.10 14.33
CA GLU A 506 1.71 17.54 14.22
C GLU A 506 2.11 17.91 12.79
N LEU A 507 1.86 19.13 12.31
CA LEU A 507 2.10 19.55 10.91
C LEU A 507 3.24 20.55 10.73
#